data_AF-A0A7V3S157-F1
#
_entry.id   AF-A0A7V3S157-F1
#
_cell.length_a   1.000
_cell.length_b   1.000
_cell.length_c   1.000
_cell.angle_alpha   90.00
_cell.angle_beta   90.00
_cell.angle_gamma   90.00
#
_symmetry.space_group_name_H-M   'P 1'
#
loop_
_entity.id
_entity.type
_entity.pdbx_description
1 polymer ?
#
loop_
_entity_poly.entity_id
_entity_poly.type
_entity_poly.pdbx_seq_one_letter_code
_entity_poly.pdbx_strand_id
1 'polypeptide(L)'
;GGIFVEALEDVTMRLLPIHRIDAWQMIEELKGKRLLKGFRNRPPADIEQLVETILRVGRLAYDLRSRIIEMDLNPVLVKPQNQGAVALDALVVLNQKEP
;
A
#
# COMPACT_ATOMS: atom_id res chain seq x y z
N GLY A 1 7.29 -5.60 -2.13
CA GLY A 1 7.78 -6.38 -0.96
C GLY A 1 8.75 -7.45 -1.41
N GLY A 2 9.10 -8.36 -0.49
CA GLY A 2 10.14 -9.37 -0.68
C GLY A 2 11.56 -8.81 -0.56
N ILE A 3 12.56 -9.68 -0.70
CA ILE A 3 14.00 -9.38 -0.50
C ILE A 3 14.48 -8.13 -1.26
N PHE A 4 13.86 -7.81 -2.41
CA PHE A 4 14.25 -6.67 -3.23
C PHE A 4 13.79 -5.33 -2.66
N VAL A 5 12.72 -5.26 -1.87
CA VAL A 5 12.30 -4.00 -1.23
C VAL A 5 13.19 -3.68 -0.03
N GLU A 6 13.51 -4.68 0.79
CA GLU A 6 14.41 -4.53 1.94
C GLU A 6 15.82 -4.11 1.51
N ALA A 7 16.33 -4.66 0.40
CA ALA A 7 17.65 -4.32 -0.10
C ALA A 7 17.75 -2.96 -0.81
N LEU A 8 16.63 -2.38 -1.27
CA LEU A 8 16.63 -1.16 -2.10
C LEU A 8 16.10 0.09 -1.38
N GLU A 9 15.61 -0.07 -0.16
CA GLU A 9 14.95 0.99 0.64
C GLU A 9 13.93 1.77 -0.21
N ASP A 10 13.16 1.05 -1.03
CA ASP A 10 12.26 1.64 -2.02
C ASP A 10 10.89 1.93 -1.39
N VAL A 11 10.82 3.07 -0.70
CA VAL A 11 9.63 3.48 0.07
C VAL A 11 9.27 4.93 -0.22
N THR A 12 7.97 5.24 -0.13
CA THR A 12 7.41 6.57 -0.32
C THR A 12 6.37 6.82 0.78
N MET A 13 6.32 8.05 1.29
CA MET A 13 5.45 8.37 2.43
C MET A 13 4.58 9.60 2.14
N ARG A 14 3.41 9.64 2.78
CA ARG A 14 2.50 10.78 2.80
C ARG A 14 1.85 10.90 4.17
N LEU A 15 1.50 12.12 4.56
CA LEU A 15 0.66 12.36 5.73
C LEU A 15 -0.81 12.20 5.35
N LEU A 16 -1.61 11.61 6.25
CA LEU A 16 -3.05 11.51 6.07
C LEU A 16 -3.74 12.83 6.41
N PRO A 17 -4.88 13.17 5.75
CA PRO A 17 -5.54 12.39 4.71
C PRO A 17 -4.85 12.54 3.34
N ILE A 18 -4.97 11.51 2.50
CA ILE A 18 -4.46 11.49 1.11
C ILE A 18 -5.60 11.33 0.11
N HIS A 19 -5.38 11.83 -1.11
CA HIS A 19 -6.29 11.73 -2.24
C HIS A 19 -5.73 10.79 -3.31
N ARG A 20 -6.57 10.46 -4.30
CA ARG A 20 -6.18 9.55 -5.39
C ARG A 20 -4.89 9.98 -6.10
N ILE A 21 -4.69 11.29 -6.30
CA ILE A 21 -3.46 11.81 -6.91
C ILE A 21 -2.21 11.52 -6.08
N ASP A 22 -2.29 11.60 -4.74
CA ASP A 22 -1.18 11.31 -3.84
C ASP A 22 -0.79 9.83 -3.91
N ALA A 23 -1.79 8.93 -3.89
CA ALA A 23 -1.55 7.49 -4.00
C ALA A 23 -0.90 7.11 -5.35
N TRP A 24 -1.33 7.74 -6.45
CA TRP A 24 -0.67 7.59 -7.75
C TRP A 24 0.78 8.07 -7.73
N GLN A 25 1.03 9.23 -7.14
CA GLN A 25 2.39 9.78 -7.03
C GLN A 25 3.29 8.88 -6.17
N MET A 26 2.77 8.34 -5.06
CA MET A 26 3.50 7.37 -4.23
C MET A 26 3.96 6.17 -5.07
N ILE A 27 3.09 5.60 -5.91
CA ILE A 27 3.47 4.49 -6.80
C ILE A 27 4.49 4.93 -7.87
N GLU A 28 4.34 6.13 -8.43
CA GLU A 28 5.26 6.67 -9.43
C GLU A 28 6.63 7.08 -8.85
N GLU A 29 6.74 7.30 -7.54
CA GLU A 29 7.99 7.62 -6.87
C GLU A 29 8.83 6.36 -6.57
N LEU A 30 8.22 5.16 -6.60
CA LEU A 30 8.94 3.90 -6.39
C LEU A 30 9.94 3.63 -7.52
N LYS A 31 11.18 3.29 -7.16
CA LYS A 31 12.23 2.79 -8.08
C LYS A 31 11.75 1.51 -8.79
N GLY A 32 11.02 0.66 -8.07
CA GLY A 32 10.46 -0.61 -8.52
C GLY A 32 9.19 -0.50 -9.37
N LYS A 33 8.66 0.70 -9.63
CA LYS A 33 7.38 0.90 -10.36
C LYS A 33 7.31 0.21 -11.73
N ARG A 34 8.45 0.01 -12.39
CA ARG A 34 8.51 -0.74 -13.67
C ARG A 34 8.02 -2.17 -13.53
N LEU A 35 8.23 -2.81 -12.37
CA LEU A 35 7.75 -4.17 -12.11
C LEU A 35 6.21 -4.22 -11.99
N LEU A 36 5.58 -3.12 -11.55
CA LEU A 36 4.12 -3.00 -11.48
C LEU A 36 3.49 -2.80 -12.86
N LYS A 37 4.21 -2.17 -13.80
CA LYS A 37 3.76 -1.94 -15.18
C LYS A 37 3.96 -3.13 -16.12
N GLY A 38 4.45 -4.26 -15.60
CA GLY A 38 4.78 -5.46 -16.37
C GLY A 38 6.28 -5.52 -16.70
N PHE A 39 6.84 -6.72 -16.64
CA PHE A 39 8.27 -6.95 -16.90
C PHE A 39 8.51 -8.35 -17.45
N ARG A 40 9.16 -8.44 -18.61
CA ARG A 40 9.35 -9.70 -19.37
C ARG A 40 8.00 -10.41 -19.57
N ASN A 41 7.88 -11.66 -19.12
CA ASN A 41 6.68 -12.48 -19.28
C ASN A 41 5.64 -12.27 -18.17
N ARG A 42 5.80 -11.24 -17.33
CA ARG A 42 4.82 -10.90 -16.28
C ARG A 42 3.88 -9.80 -16.76
N PRO A 43 2.55 -10.01 -16.68
CA PRO A 43 1.58 -8.99 -17.03
C PRO A 43 1.67 -7.78 -16.06
N PRO A 44 1.15 -6.61 -16.46
CA PRO A 44 1.00 -5.49 -15.54
C PRO A 44 0.12 -5.86 -14.35
N ALA A 45 0.47 -5.32 -13.19
CA ALA A 45 -0.30 -5.44 -11.96
C ALA A 45 -1.56 -4.55 -12.01
N ASP A 46 -2.54 -4.86 -11.17
CA ASP A 46 -3.73 -4.05 -10.98
C ASP A 46 -3.43 -2.78 -10.16
N ILE A 47 -2.84 -1.78 -10.83
CA ILE A 47 -2.42 -0.53 -10.19
C ILE A 47 -3.62 0.28 -9.67
N GLU A 48 -4.74 0.27 -10.39
CA GLU A 48 -5.96 0.94 -9.92
C GLU A 48 -6.47 0.34 -8.61
N GLN A 49 -6.45 -0.99 -8.50
CA GLN A 49 -6.81 -1.63 -7.23
C GLN A 49 -5.79 -1.34 -6.12
N LEU A 50 -4.49 -1.25 -6.44
CA LEU A 50 -3.48 -0.86 -5.45
C LEU A 50 -3.71 0.57 -4.93
N VAL A 51 -4.01 1.52 -5.84
CA VAL A 51 -4.38 2.90 -5.48
C VAL A 51 -5.61 2.91 -4.57
N GLU A 52 -6.64 2.15 -4.93
CA GLU A 52 -7.86 2.04 -4.12
C GLU A 52 -7.58 1.44 -2.73
N THR A 53 -6.71 0.43 -2.65
CA THR A 53 -6.27 -0.15 -1.38
C THR A 53 -5.56 0.89 -0.51
N ILE A 54 -4.61 1.65 -1.07
CA ILE A 54 -3.91 2.74 -0.35
C ILE A 54 -4.90 3.77 0.20
N LEU A 55 -5.87 4.20 -0.61
CA LEU A 55 -6.89 5.18 -0.19
C LEU A 55 -7.79 4.65 0.93
N ARG A 56 -8.21 3.38 0.84
CA ARG A 56 -9.08 2.76 1.86
C ARG A 56 -8.36 2.56 3.18
N VAL A 57 -7.10 2.09 3.13
CA VAL A 57 -6.25 1.92 4.30
C VAL A 57 -5.97 3.28 4.95
N GLY A 58 -5.62 4.29 4.15
CA GLY A 58 -5.41 5.65 4.62
C GLY A 58 -6.67 6.25 5.27
N ARG A 59 -7.85 6.03 4.67
CA ARG A 59 -9.13 6.44 5.26
C ARG A 59 -9.41 5.74 6.59
N LEU A 60 -9.23 4.42 6.65
CA LEU A 60 -9.42 3.66 7.88
C LEU A 60 -8.51 4.16 9.02
N ALA A 61 -7.22 4.38 8.72
CA ALA A 61 -6.26 4.93 9.67
C ALA A 61 -6.65 6.33 10.14
N TYR A 62 -7.11 7.20 9.22
CA TYR A 62 -7.51 8.56 9.55
C TYR A 62 -8.79 8.60 10.40
N ASP A 63 -9.80 7.81 10.04
CA ASP A 63 -11.08 7.75 10.73
C ASP A 63 -10.93 7.17 12.15
N LEU A 64 -10.00 6.22 12.34
CA LEU A 64 -9.73 5.56 13.62
C LEU A 64 -8.46 6.06 14.32
N ARG A 65 -7.94 7.24 13.95
CA ARG A 65 -6.65 7.79 14.44
C ARG A 65 -6.53 7.99 15.96
N SER A 66 -7.64 8.03 16.69
CA SER A 66 -7.63 8.05 18.16
C SER A 66 -7.41 6.68 18.79
N ARG A 67 -7.66 5.61 18.02
CA ARG A 67 -7.67 4.21 18.48
C ARG A 67 -6.54 3.39 17.87
N ILE A 68 -6.20 3.60 16.61
CA ILE A 68 -5.10 2.89 15.92
C ILE A 68 -3.83 3.70 16.10
N ILE A 69 -2.80 3.08 16.69
CA ILE A 69 -1.45 3.68 16.77
C ILE A 69 -0.60 3.30 15.57
N GLU A 70 -0.82 2.10 15.03
CA GLU A 70 -0.05 1.56 13.93
C GLU A 70 -0.92 0.57 13.14
N MET A 71 -0.79 0.59 11.82
CA MET A 71 -1.37 -0.40 10.93
C MET A 71 -0.38 -0.68 9.81
N ASP A 72 -0.02 -1.96 9.67
CA ASP A 72 0.84 -2.45 8.60
C ASP A 72 0.13 -3.56 7.83
N LEU A 73 0.21 -3.47 6.50
CA LEU A 73 -0.31 -4.49 5.58
C LEU A 73 0.87 -5.03 4.80
N ASN A 74 1.39 -6.17 5.23
CA ASN A 74 2.55 -6.78 4.61
C ASN A 74 2.52 -8.31 4.76
N PRO A 75 2.50 -9.10 3.67
CA PRO A 75 2.54 -8.65 2.28
C PRO A 75 1.15 -8.34 1.70
N VAL A 76 1.10 -7.38 0.77
CA VAL A 76 -0.03 -7.18 -0.15
C VAL A 76 0.31 -7.79 -1.51
N LEU A 77 -0.48 -8.76 -1.95
CA LEU A 77 -0.42 -9.34 -3.27
C LEU A 77 -1.29 -8.54 -4.24
N VAL A 78 -0.65 -7.81 -5.16
CA VAL A 78 -1.33 -7.18 -6.29
C VAL A 78 -1.34 -8.16 -7.47
N LYS A 79 -2.53 -8.56 -7.92
CA LYS A 79 -2.72 -9.52 -9.01
C LYS A 79 -2.58 -8.82 -10.37
N PRO A 80 -2.57 -9.55 -11.50
CA PRO A 80 -2.61 -8.93 -12.82
C PRO A 80 -3.78 -7.97 -12.98
N GLN A 81 -3.66 -7.05 -13.93
CA GLN A 81 -4.66 -6.03 -14.21
C GLN A 81 -6.11 -6.60 -14.25
N ASN A 82 -7.03 -5.90 -13.58
CA ASN A 82 -8.43 -6.27 -13.39
C ASN A 82 -8.70 -7.53 -12.54
N GLN A 83 -7.71 -8.01 -11.78
CA GLN A 83 -7.88 -9.15 -10.85
C GLN A 83 -7.78 -8.73 -9.38
N GLY A 84 -7.46 -7.47 -9.11
CA GLY A 84 -7.47 -6.85 -7.80
C GLY A 84 -6.21 -7.06 -6.96
N ALA A 85 -6.33 -6.82 -5.65
CA ALA A 85 -5.25 -6.93 -4.68
C ALA A 85 -5.77 -7.56 -3.38
N VAL A 86 -4.90 -8.28 -2.67
CA VAL A 86 -5.24 -8.99 -1.43
C VAL A 86 -4.12 -8.77 -0.41
N ALA A 87 -4.48 -8.26 0.78
CA ALA A 87 -3.58 -8.32 1.92
C ALA A 87 -3.51 -9.77 2.42
N LEU A 88 -2.32 -10.35 2.42
CA LEU A 88 -2.10 -11.72 2.88
C LEU A 88 -1.89 -11.79 4.40
N ASP A 89 -1.45 -10.69 4.99
CA ASP A 89 -1.30 -10.50 6.42
C ASP A 89 -1.47 -9.01 6.77
N ALA A 90 -1.80 -8.73 8.02
CA ALA A 90 -1.96 -7.38 8.55
C ALA A 90 -1.73 -7.34 10.07
N LEU A 91 -1.00 -6.33 10.52
CA LEU A 91 -0.83 -5.98 11.92
C LEU A 91 -1.57 -4.68 12.22
N VAL A 92 -2.39 -4.67 13.26
CA VAL A 92 -3.03 -3.45 13.78
C VAL A 92 -2.74 -3.35 15.27
N VAL A 93 -2.09 -2.26 15.66
CA VAL A 93 -1.83 -1.97 17.07
C VAL A 93 -2.79 -0.88 17.52
N LEU A 94 -3.47 -1.16 18.62
CA LEU A 94 -4.45 -0.25 19.21
C LEU A 94 -3.82 0.51 20.38
N ASN A 95 -4.31 1.73 20.58
CA ASN A 95 -4.01 2.52 21.75
C ASN A 95 -4.60 1.79 22.97
N GLN A 96 -3.73 1.36 23.90
CA GLN A 96 -4.15 0.67 25.12
C GLN A 96 -4.91 1.58 26.09
N LYS A 97 -4.98 2.87 25.81
CA LYS A 97 -5.82 3.83 26.54
C LYS A 97 -7.12 4.06 25.77
N GLU A 98 -8.12 3.24 26.07
CA GLU A 98 -9.51 3.70 26.10
C GLU A 98 -9.93 3.76 27.59
N PRO A 99 -10.83 4.68 27.98
CA PRO A 99 -11.08 5.10 29.37
C PRO A 99 -11.33 3.96 30.37
#